data_AF-A0AAW8NKQ8-F1
#
_entry.id   AF-A0AAW8NKQ8-F1
#
_cell.length_a   1.000
_cell.length_b   1.000
_cell.length_c   1.000
_cell.angle_alpha   90.00
_cell.angle_beta   90.00
_cell.angle_gamma   90.00
#
_symmetry.space_group_name_H-M   'P 1'
#
loop_
_entity.id
_entity.type
_entity.pdbx_description
1 polymer ?
#
loop_
_entity_poly.entity_id
_entity_poly.type
_entity_poly.pdbx_seq_one_letter_code
_entity_poly.pdbx_strand_id
1 'polypeptide(L)'
;MKSLKTFNKSLISGAVLLATMTLAGCSSTMEQGKYVDGTHDVSAKGKKGLITLTVEVKNGHIIDIKTKSHKETESLYLNAERLLSQIVAKNGHEGIDAVSGATYSSNGILQAINSLPRADGSQPEYVAVGAKQDSADDNFKLEWSIQPDLGLIKGDYYYEEARFRQGHMGSVAIVTELNNANNVIFAEFNESGRPNYYTRLYQNVPKRMSEYNFSMGKKKGTAWVQSALTMEKLMVEQDKLTFELNPDFNPKLANKLKEPNRLKYLGIDVVAGSSNSIQQSMVPLTAKIHAKINAEGSKQRFYQQAEKLMDAKGNWTGVTAMLRIVVDTDTKQIVKAHYDEIFADDKAQIKDASQKKFYRQSKYESINYVEPARIGFNVMIDGLNSHLQQGGSLFIIDDLPATGDTGSYAATGFTKRSNSWDNYLKLADVLYKEMRQDGMILEHKKQ
;
A
#
# COMPACT_ATOMS: atom_id res chain seq x y z
N MET A 1 86.82 52.47 -10.43
CA MET A 1 87.80 51.40 -10.74
C MET A 1 87.06 50.25 -11.41
N LYS A 2 87.46 49.93 -12.65
CA LYS A 2 87.33 48.65 -13.41
C LYS A 2 85.92 47.99 -13.44
N SER A 3 85.33 47.59 -14.56
CA SER A 3 85.79 47.39 -15.95
C SER A 3 84.64 46.70 -16.70
N LEU A 4 84.26 47.22 -17.89
CA LEU A 4 83.90 46.53 -19.16
C LEU A 4 82.82 45.40 -19.14
N LYS A 5 81.94 45.18 -20.12
CA LYS A 5 81.85 45.48 -21.57
C LYS A 5 80.43 45.07 -22.02
N THR A 6 79.63 45.97 -22.61
CA THR A 6 79.22 46.06 -24.04
C THR A 6 78.46 44.88 -24.67
N PHE A 7 77.34 45.22 -25.35
CA PHE A 7 76.85 44.80 -26.69
C PHE A 7 75.29 44.69 -26.64
N ASN A 8 74.47 45.16 -27.58
CA ASN A 8 74.61 46.06 -28.72
C ASN A 8 73.21 46.57 -29.08
N LYS A 9 73.14 47.77 -29.69
CA LYS A 9 71.92 48.38 -30.25
C LYS A 9 71.40 47.55 -31.44
N SER A 10 70.08 47.49 -31.65
CA SER A 10 69.42 48.14 -32.81
C SER A 10 67.98 47.64 -33.07
N LEU A 11 67.05 48.62 -33.09
CA LEU A 11 65.88 48.78 -33.97
C LEU A 11 64.88 47.60 -34.14
N ILE A 12 63.60 47.85 -33.80
CA ILE A 12 62.55 48.30 -34.74
C ILE A 12 61.27 48.67 -33.96
N SER A 13 60.67 49.74 -34.43
CA SER A 13 59.38 50.40 -34.15
C SER A 13 58.19 49.56 -33.68
N GLY A 14 57.25 50.23 -33.00
CA GLY A 14 55.82 49.91 -33.12
C GLY A 14 54.99 50.12 -31.86
N ALA A 15 54.50 51.35 -31.68
CA ALA A 15 53.47 51.65 -30.69
C ALA A 15 52.13 51.02 -31.08
N VAL A 16 51.49 50.40 -30.08
CA VAL A 16 50.04 50.31 -29.83
C VAL A 16 49.14 49.85 -30.98
N LEU A 17 48.60 48.64 -30.85
CA LEU A 17 47.19 48.40 -31.18
C LEU A 17 46.62 47.31 -30.25
N LEU A 18 45.73 47.74 -29.37
CA LEU A 18 44.78 46.91 -28.66
C LEU A 18 43.93 46.18 -29.70
N ALA A 19 44.13 44.88 -29.85
CA ALA A 19 43.23 44.00 -30.58
C ALA A 19 43.02 42.74 -29.75
N THR A 20 41.81 42.65 -29.21
CA THR A 20 41.22 41.51 -28.52
C THR A 20 41.42 40.21 -29.30
N MET A 21 42.17 39.26 -28.72
CA MET A 21 42.25 37.89 -29.22
C MET A 21 41.63 36.98 -28.16
N THR A 22 40.42 36.53 -28.47
CA THR A 22 39.69 35.48 -27.77
C THR A 22 40.47 34.17 -27.86
N LEU A 23 41.20 33.84 -26.80
CA LEU A 23 41.53 32.45 -26.49
C LEU A 23 40.38 31.89 -25.67
N ALA A 24 39.48 31.19 -26.37
CA ALA A 24 38.53 30.27 -25.76
C ALA A 24 39.31 29.09 -25.16
N GLY A 25 39.95 29.31 -24.02
CA GLY A 25 40.25 28.26 -23.07
C GLY A 25 38.97 28.04 -22.26
N CYS A 26 38.17 27.04 -22.63
CA CYS A 26 37.15 26.53 -21.74
C CYS A 26 37.84 25.92 -20.53
N SER A 27 38.12 26.72 -19.49
CA SER A 27 38.20 26.16 -18.15
C SER A 27 36.76 25.86 -17.75
N SER A 28 36.30 24.65 -18.07
CA SER A 28 35.25 24.05 -17.26
C SER A 28 35.84 23.93 -15.86
N THR A 29 35.50 24.87 -14.98
CA THR A 29 35.46 24.58 -13.56
C THR A 29 34.47 23.42 -13.42
N MET A 30 34.98 22.18 -13.50
CA MET A 30 34.28 21.02 -13.00
C MET A 30 33.92 21.37 -11.56
N GLU A 31 32.63 21.40 -11.22
CA GLU A 31 32.24 21.34 -9.82
C GLU A 31 32.95 20.11 -9.24
N GLN A 32 33.92 20.35 -8.36
CA GLN A 32 34.66 19.28 -7.73
C GLN A 32 33.69 18.61 -6.76
N GLY A 33 33.09 17.49 -7.19
CA GLY A 33 32.09 16.81 -6.40
C GLY A 33 32.66 16.27 -5.08
N LYS A 34 31.76 15.96 -4.14
CA LYS A 34 32.05 15.65 -2.73
C LYS A 34 32.92 14.40 -2.54
N TYR A 35 32.78 13.40 -3.41
CA TYR A 35 33.40 12.09 -3.26
C TYR A 35 34.41 11.78 -4.37
N VAL A 36 35.31 10.83 -4.11
CA VAL A 36 36.24 10.34 -5.13
C VAL A 36 35.49 9.43 -6.10
N ASP A 37 35.61 9.69 -7.39
CA ASP A 37 35.00 8.87 -8.44
C ASP A 37 35.47 7.42 -8.41
N GLY A 38 34.58 6.51 -8.81
CA GLY A 38 34.86 5.08 -8.88
C GLY A 38 33.88 4.23 -8.09
N THR A 39 34.18 2.94 -7.97
CA THR A 39 33.40 1.98 -7.19
C THR A 39 34.13 1.65 -5.89
N HIS A 40 33.49 1.90 -4.76
CA HIS A 40 34.08 1.78 -3.42
C HIS A 40 33.31 0.77 -2.58
N ASP A 41 34.03 -0.15 -1.95
CA ASP A 41 33.44 -1.00 -0.92
C ASP A 41 33.66 -0.36 0.46
N VAL A 42 32.58 -0.02 1.13
CA VAL A 42 32.58 0.58 2.47
C VAL A 42 31.90 -0.35 3.46
N SER A 43 32.30 -0.30 4.73
CA SER A 43 31.76 -1.22 5.74
C SER A 43 31.74 -0.62 7.14
N ALA A 44 30.71 -0.99 7.92
CA ALA A 44 30.64 -0.67 9.33
C ALA A 44 29.81 -1.69 10.11
N LYS A 45 29.89 -1.65 11.43
CA LYS A 45 29.24 -2.61 12.32
C LYS A 45 27.76 -2.27 12.49
N GLY A 46 26.88 -3.22 12.13
CA GLY A 46 25.46 -3.21 12.46
C GLY A 46 25.17 -3.90 13.81
N LYS A 47 23.93 -4.32 14.03
CA LYS A 47 23.48 -4.96 15.27
C LYS A 47 24.06 -6.36 15.49
N LYS A 48 24.09 -7.18 14.46
CA LYS A 48 24.48 -8.61 14.47
C LYS A 48 25.79 -8.87 13.72
N GLY A 49 26.25 -7.96 12.87
CA GLY A 49 27.54 -8.09 12.20
C GLY A 49 27.89 -6.92 11.30
N LEU A 50 28.94 -7.10 10.51
CA LEU A 50 29.39 -6.11 9.53
C LEU A 50 28.34 -5.97 8.41
N ILE A 51 28.07 -4.73 8.02
CA ILE A 51 27.32 -4.36 6.82
C ILE A 51 28.35 -3.84 5.82
N THR A 52 28.39 -4.40 4.62
CA THR A 52 29.26 -3.97 3.52
C THR A 52 28.42 -3.48 2.36
N LEU A 53 28.72 -2.28 1.87
CA LEU A 53 28.06 -1.62 0.76
C LEU A 53 29.06 -1.39 -0.37
N THR A 54 28.62 -1.54 -1.61
CA THR A 54 29.33 -1.13 -2.82
C THR A 54 28.70 0.17 -3.30
N VAL A 55 29.49 1.25 -3.37
CA VAL A 55 29.06 2.60 -3.71
C VAL A 55 29.69 3.01 -5.04
N GLU A 56 28.88 3.43 -6.01
CA GLU A 56 29.34 3.98 -7.29
C GLU A 56 29.27 5.51 -7.24
N VAL A 57 30.40 6.15 -7.55
CA VAL A 57 30.55 7.61 -7.58
C VAL A 57 30.95 8.05 -8.98
N LYS A 58 30.24 9.05 -9.53
CA LYS A 58 30.57 9.72 -10.79
C LYS A 58 30.46 11.23 -10.64
N ASN A 59 31.43 11.96 -11.18
CA ASN A 59 31.53 13.42 -11.09
C ASN A 59 31.46 13.92 -9.62
N GLY A 60 31.97 13.11 -8.69
CA GLY A 60 31.98 13.28 -7.25
C GLY A 60 30.62 13.20 -6.56
N HIS A 61 29.63 12.59 -7.21
CA HIS A 61 28.31 12.31 -6.66
C HIS A 61 28.05 10.80 -6.54
N ILE A 62 27.42 10.39 -5.44
CA ILE A 62 26.92 9.02 -5.27
C ILE A 62 25.78 8.80 -6.25
N ILE A 63 25.96 7.88 -7.19
CA ILE A 63 24.93 7.54 -8.19
C ILE A 63 24.27 6.19 -7.92
N ASP A 64 24.95 5.29 -7.21
CA ASP A 64 24.40 3.99 -6.83
C ASP A 64 25.01 3.51 -5.51
N ILE A 65 24.22 2.77 -4.75
CA ILE A 65 24.66 2.05 -3.56
C ILE A 65 23.97 0.68 -3.55
N LYS A 66 24.75 -0.37 -3.38
CA LYS A 66 24.27 -1.76 -3.30
C LYS A 66 24.77 -2.41 -2.02
N THR A 67 23.91 -3.17 -1.35
CA THR A 67 24.34 -4.03 -0.26
C THR A 67 25.15 -5.20 -0.81
N LYS A 68 26.42 -5.28 -0.44
CA LYS A 68 27.30 -6.41 -0.77
C LYS A 68 27.10 -7.57 0.18
N SER A 69 27.04 -7.31 1.50
CA SER A 69 26.77 -8.34 2.51
C SER A 69 26.34 -7.76 3.86
N HIS A 70 25.59 -8.53 4.66
CA HIS A 70 25.31 -8.25 6.07
C HIS A 70 24.96 -9.54 6.84
N LYS A 71 24.98 -9.48 8.19
CA LYS A 71 24.49 -10.55 9.09
C LYS A 71 23.30 -10.12 9.97
N GLU A 72 22.71 -8.99 9.64
CA GLU A 72 21.54 -8.43 10.33
C GLU A 72 20.31 -9.34 10.24
N THR A 73 19.34 -9.16 11.14
CA THR A 73 18.02 -9.79 10.96
C THR A 73 17.39 -9.19 9.71
N GLU A 74 17.11 -10.02 8.70
CA GLU A 74 16.64 -9.59 7.38
C GLU A 74 15.57 -8.49 7.43
N SER A 75 14.51 -8.69 8.23
CA SER A 75 13.41 -7.73 8.33
C SER A 75 13.80 -6.38 8.93
N LEU A 76 14.84 -6.32 9.76
CA LEU A 76 15.35 -5.08 10.34
C LEU A 76 16.36 -4.42 9.39
N TYR A 77 17.15 -5.21 8.67
CA TYR A 77 18.06 -4.68 7.66
C TYR A 77 17.30 -4.05 6.50
N LEU A 78 16.27 -4.72 5.98
CA LEU A 78 15.41 -4.16 4.91
C LEU A 78 14.83 -2.80 5.31
N ASN A 79 14.49 -2.60 6.59
CA ASN A 79 14.04 -1.31 7.10
C ASN A 79 15.17 -0.25 7.04
N ALA A 80 16.39 -0.62 7.45
CA ALA A 80 17.55 0.27 7.41
C ALA A 80 18.06 0.53 5.98
N GLU A 81 17.96 -0.45 5.08
CA GLU A 81 18.41 -0.38 3.68
C GLU A 81 17.66 0.68 2.88
N ARG A 82 16.45 1.07 3.32
CA ARG A 82 15.71 2.20 2.75
C ARG A 82 16.46 3.53 2.87
N LEU A 83 17.45 3.65 3.75
CA LEU A 83 18.29 4.84 3.84
C LEU A 83 19.17 5.01 2.60
N LEU A 84 19.47 3.94 1.84
CA LEU A 84 20.33 4.03 0.67
C LEU A 84 19.79 4.99 -0.39
N SER A 85 18.48 5.03 -0.63
CA SER A 85 17.89 5.99 -1.59
C SER A 85 17.98 7.43 -1.10
N GLN A 86 17.80 7.65 0.21
CA GLN A 86 17.98 8.98 0.80
C GLN A 86 19.44 9.43 0.73
N ILE A 87 20.38 8.51 0.90
CA ILE A 87 21.82 8.80 0.80
C ILE A 87 22.19 9.19 -0.62
N VAL A 88 21.68 8.48 -1.63
CA VAL A 88 21.87 8.86 -3.05
C VAL A 88 21.26 10.25 -3.30
N ALA A 89 20.01 10.46 -2.89
CA ALA A 89 19.30 11.73 -3.12
C ALA A 89 19.97 12.94 -2.44
N LYS A 90 20.53 12.75 -1.24
CA LYS A 90 21.24 13.80 -0.49
C LYS A 90 22.73 13.87 -0.81
N ASN A 91 23.25 12.97 -1.65
CA ASN A 91 24.68 12.81 -1.88
C ASN A 91 25.48 12.71 -0.56
N GLY A 92 25.04 11.83 0.35
CA GLY A 92 25.70 11.62 1.64
C GLY A 92 24.76 11.17 2.77
N HIS A 93 25.34 10.91 3.94
CA HIS A 93 24.60 10.44 5.12
C HIS A 93 24.11 11.58 6.03
N GLU A 94 24.59 12.79 5.80
CA GLU A 94 24.35 13.93 6.67
C GLU A 94 22.87 14.33 6.75
N GLY A 95 22.40 14.56 7.97
CA GLY A 95 21.00 14.92 8.23
C GLY A 95 20.00 13.81 7.89
N ILE A 96 20.44 12.54 7.80
CA ILE A 96 19.59 11.36 7.70
C ILE A 96 19.48 10.73 9.09
N ASP A 97 18.25 10.64 9.61
CA ASP A 97 17.95 10.03 10.90
C ASP A 97 17.90 8.49 10.78
N ALA A 98 18.07 7.79 11.90
CA ALA A 98 17.93 6.34 11.91
C ALA A 98 16.46 5.91 11.77
N VAL A 99 16.24 4.73 11.20
CA VAL A 99 14.88 4.17 11.03
C VAL A 99 14.39 3.58 12.35
N SER A 100 13.19 3.95 12.77
CA SER A 100 12.56 3.43 13.99
C SER A 100 12.45 1.90 13.96
N GLY A 101 12.87 1.25 15.06
CA GLY A 101 12.94 -0.21 15.17
C GLY A 101 14.13 -0.87 14.44
N ALA A 102 14.90 -0.13 13.65
CA ALA A 102 16.10 -0.61 12.95
C ALA A 102 17.35 0.23 13.25
N THR A 103 17.35 0.99 14.36
CA THR A 103 18.36 2.00 14.70
C THR A 103 19.80 1.53 14.57
N TYR A 104 20.14 0.35 15.09
CA TYR A 104 21.50 -0.18 15.02
C TYR A 104 21.94 -0.52 13.58
N SER A 105 21.03 -1.09 12.78
CA SER A 105 21.32 -1.40 11.37
C SER A 105 21.38 -0.13 10.53
N SER A 106 20.53 0.88 10.82
CA SER A 106 20.57 2.21 10.21
C SER A 106 21.89 2.93 10.47
N ASN A 107 22.34 2.94 11.73
CA ASN A 107 23.63 3.53 12.07
C ASN A 107 24.80 2.78 11.41
N GLY A 108 24.70 1.45 11.25
CA GLY A 108 25.70 0.69 10.48
C GLY A 108 25.75 1.07 9.00
N ILE A 109 24.63 1.37 8.35
CA ILE A 109 24.61 1.85 6.96
C ILE A 109 25.19 3.26 6.86
N LEU A 110 24.72 4.19 7.69
CA LEU A 110 25.16 5.59 7.67
C LEU A 110 26.65 5.70 7.99
N GLN A 111 27.14 4.91 8.95
CA GLN A 111 28.57 4.83 9.28
C GLN A 111 29.39 4.24 8.13
N ALA A 112 28.88 3.23 7.42
CA ALA A 112 29.57 2.69 6.25
C ALA A 112 29.69 3.77 5.15
N ILE A 113 28.63 4.54 4.91
CA ILE A 113 28.70 5.67 3.97
C ILE A 113 29.63 6.78 4.45
N ASN A 114 29.75 6.98 5.76
CA ASN A 114 30.70 7.94 6.32
C ASN A 114 32.16 7.63 5.96
N SER A 115 32.51 6.35 5.76
CA SER A 115 33.87 5.95 5.34
C SER A 115 34.12 6.04 3.83
N LEU A 116 33.18 6.57 3.05
CA LEU A 116 33.37 6.78 1.62
C LEU A 116 34.48 7.83 1.38
N PRO A 117 35.44 7.59 0.47
CA PRO A 117 36.52 8.55 0.23
C PRO A 117 35.99 9.89 -0.31
N ARG A 118 36.36 10.98 0.36
CA ARG A 118 36.00 12.35 -0.05
C ARG A 118 37.09 12.95 -0.93
N ALA A 119 36.69 13.78 -1.88
CA ALA A 119 37.62 14.44 -2.81
C ALA A 119 38.59 15.39 -2.10
N ASP A 120 38.23 15.91 -0.93
CA ASP A 120 39.05 16.77 -0.07
C ASP A 120 39.93 15.99 0.93
N GLY A 121 39.89 14.65 0.91
CA GLY A 121 40.63 13.79 1.84
C GLY A 121 40.12 13.79 3.28
N SER A 122 39.00 14.48 3.57
CA SER A 122 38.44 14.51 4.91
C SER A 122 37.74 13.19 5.28
N GLN A 123 37.76 12.86 6.57
CA GLN A 123 37.02 11.74 7.16
C GLN A 123 36.36 12.23 8.45
N PRO A 124 35.12 12.75 8.37
CA PRO A 124 34.45 13.26 9.56
C PRO A 124 34.13 12.12 10.54
N GLU A 125 34.13 12.42 11.84
CA GLU A 125 33.71 11.47 12.87
C GLU A 125 32.22 11.15 12.69
N TYR A 126 31.88 9.86 12.73
CA TYR A 126 30.49 9.43 12.65
C TYR A 126 29.82 9.50 14.04
N VAL A 127 28.79 10.33 14.16
CA VAL A 127 27.93 10.38 15.35
C VAL A 127 26.68 9.54 15.11
N ALA A 128 26.41 8.61 16.02
CA ALA A 128 25.22 7.78 15.93
C ALA A 128 23.96 8.63 16.08
N VAL A 129 23.00 8.44 15.17
CA VAL A 129 21.73 9.16 15.14
C VAL A 129 20.62 8.30 15.76
N GLY A 130 19.76 8.97 16.55
CA GLY A 130 18.51 8.39 17.02
C GLY A 130 17.49 8.28 15.89
N ALA A 131 16.48 7.44 16.09
CA ALA A 131 15.25 7.61 15.31
C ALA A 131 14.51 8.82 15.87
N LYS A 132 14.08 9.76 15.02
CA LYS A 132 13.09 10.74 15.46
C LYS A 132 11.88 9.96 15.99
N GLN A 133 11.41 10.31 17.19
CA GLN A 133 10.04 10.00 17.53
C GLN A 133 9.20 10.85 16.59
N ASP A 134 8.67 10.23 15.54
CA ASP A 134 7.66 10.85 14.72
C ASP A 134 6.57 11.33 15.68
N SER A 135 6.47 12.64 15.84
CA SER A 135 5.27 13.31 16.30
C SER A 135 4.09 12.65 15.59
N ALA A 136 2.98 12.46 16.31
CA ALA A 136 1.84 11.65 15.91
C ALA A 136 1.09 12.10 14.62
N ASP A 137 1.71 12.93 13.78
CA ASP A 137 1.12 13.59 12.62
C ASP A 137 1.93 13.49 11.31
N ASP A 138 2.85 12.52 11.18
CA ASP A 138 3.30 12.14 9.84
C ASP A 138 2.19 11.32 9.17
N ASN A 139 1.42 12.01 8.32
CA ASN A 139 0.43 11.45 7.45
C ASN A 139 1.04 10.31 6.64
N PHE A 140 0.76 9.08 7.07
CA PHE A 140 0.89 7.89 6.27
C PHE A 140 0.08 8.09 4.97
N LYS A 141 0.76 8.57 3.91
CA LYS A 141 0.13 8.91 2.63
C LYS A 141 0.09 7.67 1.77
N LEU A 142 -0.97 6.89 1.93
CA LEU A 142 -1.36 5.87 0.97
C LEU A 142 -1.67 6.53 -0.38
N GLU A 143 -0.98 6.13 -1.42
CA GLU A 143 -1.18 6.66 -2.78
C GLU A 143 -2.51 6.21 -3.42
N TRP A 144 -3.11 5.14 -2.87
CA TRP A 144 -4.35 4.54 -3.35
C TRP A 144 -5.50 4.74 -2.37
N SER A 145 -6.71 4.78 -2.91
CA SER A 145 -7.95 4.88 -2.15
C SER A 145 -8.37 3.52 -1.61
N ILE A 146 -8.92 3.49 -0.39
CA ILE A 146 -9.65 2.32 0.12
C ILE A 146 -11.16 2.42 -0.13
N GLN A 147 -11.62 3.51 -0.75
CA GLN A 147 -13.04 3.70 -1.03
C GLN A 147 -13.51 2.69 -2.08
N PRO A 148 -14.75 2.19 -1.96
CA PRO A 148 -15.36 1.40 -3.01
C PRO A 148 -15.67 2.30 -4.23
N ASP A 149 -15.76 1.70 -5.42
CA ASP A 149 -16.30 2.42 -6.57
C ASP A 149 -17.78 2.76 -6.32
N LEU A 150 -18.12 4.02 -6.58
CA LEU A 150 -19.46 4.55 -6.32
C LEU A 150 -20.44 4.07 -7.38
N GLY A 151 -21.70 3.91 -6.96
CA GLY A 151 -22.80 3.45 -7.80
C GLY A 151 -22.86 1.94 -7.90
N LEU A 152 -23.53 1.49 -8.97
CA LEU A 152 -23.83 0.09 -9.22
C LEU A 152 -22.67 -0.61 -9.91
N ILE A 153 -22.22 -1.73 -9.35
CA ILE A 153 -21.41 -2.73 -10.07
C ILE A 153 -22.21 -4.01 -10.10
N LYS A 154 -22.36 -4.63 -11.28
CA LYS A 154 -22.93 -5.96 -11.39
C LYS A 154 -22.23 -6.79 -12.45
N GLY A 155 -22.12 -8.08 -12.19
CA GLY A 155 -21.39 -8.98 -13.09
C GLY A 155 -21.28 -10.40 -12.53
N ASP A 156 -20.64 -11.26 -13.30
CA ASP A 156 -20.43 -12.65 -12.92
C ASP A 156 -19.34 -12.73 -11.84
N TYR A 157 -19.64 -13.42 -10.74
CA TYR A 157 -18.84 -13.38 -9.53
C TYR A 157 -17.94 -14.60 -9.39
N TYR A 158 -16.71 -14.37 -8.98
CA TYR A 158 -15.75 -15.41 -8.65
C TYR A 158 -15.06 -15.09 -7.33
N TYR A 159 -14.99 -16.07 -6.45
CA TYR A 159 -14.36 -15.91 -5.14
C TYR A 159 -13.55 -17.14 -4.80
N GLU A 160 -12.32 -16.92 -4.36
CA GLU A 160 -11.45 -17.94 -3.84
C GLU A 160 -10.77 -17.44 -2.57
N GLU A 161 -10.67 -18.29 -1.57
CA GLU A 161 -9.88 -18.04 -0.37
C GLU A 161 -9.02 -19.25 -0.03
N ALA A 162 -7.83 -18.98 0.51
CA ALA A 162 -6.97 -20.04 0.99
C ALA A 162 -6.05 -19.52 2.09
N ARG A 163 -5.70 -20.43 2.99
CA ARG A 163 -4.61 -20.19 3.92
C ARG A 163 -3.28 -20.32 3.19
N PHE A 164 -2.36 -19.42 3.50
CA PHE A 164 -1.02 -19.42 2.96
C PHE A 164 0.03 -19.17 4.05
N ARG A 165 1.29 -19.50 3.72
CA ARG A 165 2.43 -19.37 4.63
C ARG A 165 2.17 -20.09 5.97
N GLN A 166 2.29 -19.38 7.09
CA GLN A 166 2.10 -19.89 8.45
C GLN A 166 0.62 -19.80 8.89
N GLY A 167 -0.33 -19.76 7.96
CA GLY A 167 -1.78 -19.81 8.25
C GLY A 167 -2.53 -18.48 8.10
N HIS A 168 -1.93 -17.48 7.44
CA HIS A 168 -2.67 -16.27 7.05
C HIS A 168 -3.78 -16.64 6.06
N MET A 169 -4.94 -16.00 6.14
CA MET A 169 -6.00 -16.20 5.14
C MET A 169 -5.86 -15.11 4.09
N GLY A 170 -5.83 -15.48 2.81
CA GLY A 170 -6.05 -14.52 1.74
C GLY A 170 -7.27 -14.90 0.93
N SER A 171 -7.95 -13.90 0.40
CA SER A 171 -9.18 -14.04 -0.36
C SER A 171 -9.19 -13.09 -1.54
N VAL A 172 -9.61 -13.56 -2.70
CA VAL A 172 -9.76 -12.75 -3.91
C VAL A 172 -11.21 -12.82 -4.36
N ALA A 173 -11.82 -11.65 -4.59
CA ALA A 173 -13.09 -11.50 -5.29
C ALA A 173 -12.81 -10.88 -6.67
N ILE A 174 -13.34 -11.49 -7.73
CA ILE A 174 -13.31 -10.96 -9.10
C ILE A 174 -14.75 -10.88 -9.60
N VAL A 175 -15.06 -9.80 -10.29
CA VAL A 175 -16.31 -9.66 -11.05
C VAL A 175 -15.95 -9.37 -12.50
N THR A 176 -16.53 -10.15 -13.41
CA THR A 176 -16.42 -9.89 -14.85
C THR A 176 -17.71 -9.28 -15.38
N GLU A 177 -17.62 -8.53 -16.47
CA GLU A 177 -18.79 -8.04 -17.18
C GLU A 177 -19.69 -9.21 -17.62
N LEU A 178 -21.00 -8.97 -17.60
CA LEU A 178 -21.98 -9.98 -17.98
C LEU A 178 -21.80 -10.40 -19.43
N ASN A 179 -21.71 -11.72 -19.64
CA ASN A 179 -21.46 -12.33 -20.95
C ASN A 179 -20.09 -11.94 -21.57
N ASN A 180 -19.19 -11.36 -20.78
CA ASN A 180 -17.85 -11.02 -21.21
C ASN A 180 -16.84 -11.37 -20.11
N ALA A 181 -16.53 -12.66 -20.03
CA ALA A 181 -15.62 -13.26 -19.06
C ALA A 181 -14.18 -12.72 -19.11
N ASN A 182 -13.80 -12.05 -20.20
CA ASN A 182 -12.47 -11.45 -20.34
C ASN A 182 -12.42 -10.03 -19.77
N ASN A 183 -13.55 -9.33 -19.65
CA ASN A 183 -13.59 -7.96 -19.13
C ASN A 183 -13.75 -7.99 -17.60
N VAL A 184 -12.67 -7.67 -16.89
CA VAL A 184 -12.64 -7.65 -15.43
C VAL A 184 -13.05 -6.28 -14.95
N ILE A 185 -14.23 -6.16 -14.34
CA ILE A 185 -14.79 -4.87 -13.91
C ILE A 185 -14.56 -4.57 -12.43
N PHE A 186 -14.20 -5.58 -11.63
CA PHE A 186 -13.87 -5.42 -10.23
C PHE A 186 -12.93 -6.53 -9.77
N ALA A 187 -11.92 -6.14 -8.98
CA ALA A 187 -11.01 -7.05 -8.31
C ALA A 187 -10.75 -6.54 -6.88
N GLU A 188 -10.81 -7.43 -5.90
CA GLU A 188 -10.49 -7.10 -4.51
C GLU A 188 -9.74 -8.27 -3.85
N PHE A 189 -8.57 -7.99 -3.31
CA PHE A 189 -7.81 -8.90 -2.47
C PHE A 189 -7.81 -8.42 -1.02
N ASN A 190 -8.09 -9.36 -0.13
CA ASN A 190 -7.96 -9.18 1.29
C ASN A 190 -7.01 -10.22 1.88
N GLU A 191 -6.31 -9.83 2.94
CA GLU A 191 -5.53 -10.73 3.77
C GLU A 191 -5.94 -10.52 5.22
N SER A 192 -6.19 -11.61 5.94
CA SER A 192 -6.41 -11.59 7.38
C SER A 192 -5.21 -12.14 8.15
N GLY A 193 -5.03 -11.64 9.36
CA GLY A 193 -4.07 -12.24 10.30
C GLY A 193 -4.35 -13.72 10.52
N ARG A 194 -3.30 -14.53 10.70
CA ARG A 194 -3.47 -15.95 11.03
C ARG A 194 -4.09 -16.14 12.44
N PRO A 195 -4.68 -17.30 12.75
CA PRO A 195 -5.29 -17.54 14.07
C PRO A 195 -4.31 -17.38 15.23
N ASN A 196 -3.05 -17.76 15.04
CA ASN A 196 -1.97 -17.63 16.03
C ASN A 196 -1.05 -16.44 15.72
N TYR A 197 -1.60 -15.32 15.24
CA TYR A 197 -0.81 -14.09 15.05
C TYR A 197 -0.23 -13.63 16.39
N TYR A 198 1.02 -13.16 16.37
CA TYR A 198 1.78 -12.85 17.60
C TYR A 198 1.18 -11.68 18.39
N THR A 199 0.55 -10.73 17.69
CA THR A 199 -0.30 -9.72 18.32
C THR A 199 -1.73 -10.26 18.37
N ARG A 200 -2.23 -10.57 19.56
CA ARG A 200 -3.58 -11.11 19.76
C ARG A 200 -4.67 -10.24 19.11
N LEU A 201 -4.49 -8.92 19.16
CA LEU A 201 -5.40 -7.95 18.55
C LEU A 201 -5.62 -8.18 17.04
N TYR A 202 -4.65 -8.74 16.32
CA TYR A 202 -4.71 -8.93 14.87
C TYR A 202 -4.88 -10.40 14.46
N GLN A 203 -5.34 -11.27 15.36
CA GLN A 203 -5.66 -12.66 15.03
C GLN A 203 -6.97 -12.73 14.25
N ASN A 204 -6.95 -13.31 13.05
CA ASN A 204 -8.09 -13.38 12.12
C ASN A 204 -8.68 -12.02 11.70
N VAL A 205 -8.00 -10.91 12.00
CA VAL A 205 -8.47 -9.58 11.62
C VAL A 205 -8.05 -9.27 10.19
N PRO A 206 -8.98 -8.80 9.32
CA PRO A 206 -8.66 -8.27 8.00
C PRO A 206 -7.64 -7.14 8.07
N LYS A 207 -6.69 -7.10 7.14
CA LYS A 207 -5.60 -6.13 7.18
C LYS A 207 -5.90 -4.84 6.43
N ARG A 208 -6.84 -4.85 5.48
CA ARG A 208 -7.10 -3.76 4.53
C ARG A 208 -7.64 -2.52 5.23
N MET A 209 -8.78 -2.65 5.91
CA MET A 209 -9.52 -1.53 6.49
C MET A 209 -9.54 -1.58 8.03
N SER A 210 -8.61 -2.30 8.66
CA SER A 210 -8.40 -2.28 10.12
C SER A 210 -7.18 -1.46 10.53
N GLU A 211 -6.98 -1.31 11.83
CA GLU A 211 -5.82 -0.65 12.43
C GLU A 211 -4.49 -1.36 12.12
N TYR A 212 -4.55 -2.61 11.63
CA TYR A 212 -3.37 -3.30 11.14
C TYR A 212 -2.65 -2.48 10.08
N ASN A 213 -3.40 -1.90 9.14
CA ASN A 213 -2.86 -1.14 8.01
C ASN A 213 -1.96 0.01 8.48
N PHE A 214 -2.40 0.72 9.52
CA PHE A 214 -1.68 1.85 10.11
C PHE A 214 -0.54 1.44 11.05
N SER A 215 -0.80 0.48 11.94
CA SER A 215 0.21 0.04 12.91
C SER A 215 1.42 -0.60 12.21
N MET A 216 1.20 -1.27 11.08
CA MET A 216 2.25 -1.87 10.27
C MET A 216 2.84 -0.89 9.26
N GLY A 217 2.03 0.00 8.67
CA GLY A 217 2.49 1.11 7.84
C GLY A 217 3.49 1.99 8.58
N LYS A 218 3.22 2.35 9.85
CA LYS A 218 4.16 3.10 10.71
C LYS A 218 5.45 2.33 11.04
N LYS A 219 5.38 1.00 11.18
CA LYS A 219 6.54 0.16 11.55
C LYS A 219 7.43 -0.25 10.37
N LYS A 220 6.90 -0.27 9.15
CA LYS A 220 7.59 -0.77 7.95
C LYS A 220 7.68 0.23 6.81
N GLY A 221 6.95 1.35 6.92
CA GLY A 221 6.91 2.50 6.01
C GLY A 221 6.50 2.23 4.56
N THR A 222 5.92 1.06 4.29
CA THR A 222 5.04 0.77 3.14
C THR A 222 3.88 -0.07 3.66
N ALA A 223 2.63 0.25 3.32
CA ALA A 223 1.53 -0.62 3.68
C ALA A 223 1.37 -1.72 2.62
N TRP A 224 1.19 -2.94 3.13
CA TRP A 224 0.78 -4.09 2.34
C TRP A 224 -0.39 -3.77 1.39
N VAL A 225 -1.34 -2.96 1.86
CA VAL A 225 -2.54 -2.61 1.11
C VAL A 225 -2.22 -1.88 -0.20
N GLN A 226 -1.12 -1.12 -0.26
CA GLN A 226 -0.74 -0.37 -1.48
C GLN A 226 -0.44 -1.31 -2.64
N SER A 227 0.26 -2.42 -2.40
CA SER A 227 0.51 -3.39 -3.45
C SER A 227 -0.74 -4.18 -3.82
N ALA A 228 -1.61 -4.50 -2.86
CA ALA A 228 -2.90 -5.15 -3.14
C ALA A 228 -3.75 -4.29 -4.08
N LEU A 229 -3.97 -3.01 -3.72
CA LEU A 229 -4.72 -2.04 -4.51
C LEU A 229 -4.10 -1.81 -5.90
N THR A 230 -2.77 -1.75 -5.99
CA THR A 230 -2.09 -1.62 -7.29
C THR A 230 -2.37 -2.82 -8.19
N MET A 231 -2.29 -4.03 -7.64
CA MET A 231 -2.52 -5.27 -8.40
C MET A 231 -3.97 -5.40 -8.84
N GLU A 232 -4.93 -5.04 -7.98
CA GLU A 232 -6.35 -5.02 -8.31
C GLU A 232 -6.65 -4.08 -9.47
N LYS A 233 -6.11 -2.86 -9.40
CA LYS A 233 -6.25 -1.91 -10.49
C LYS A 233 -5.66 -2.46 -11.79
N LEU A 234 -4.46 -3.03 -11.73
CA LEU A 234 -3.81 -3.60 -12.90
C LEU A 234 -4.64 -4.73 -13.51
N MET A 235 -5.29 -5.58 -12.70
CA MET A 235 -6.18 -6.65 -13.18
C MET A 235 -7.38 -6.08 -13.95
N VAL A 236 -7.98 -5.00 -13.44
CA VAL A 236 -9.12 -4.32 -14.06
C VAL A 236 -8.72 -3.56 -15.32
N GLU A 237 -7.65 -2.77 -15.29
CA GLU A 237 -7.24 -1.92 -16.44
C GLU A 237 -6.72 -2.70 -17.65
N GLN A 238 -6.30 -3.94 -17.46
CA GLN A 238 -5.63 -4.73 -18.49
C GLN A 238 -6.32 -6.08 -18.73
N ASP A 239 -7.47 -6.32 -18.12
CA ASP A 239 -8.29 -7.52 -18.34
C ASP A 239 -7.51 -8.83 -18.13
N LYS A 240 -6.70 -8.90 -17.06
CA LYS A 240 -5.81 -10.04 -16.81
C LYS A 240 -5.83 -10.51 -15.36
N LEU A 241 -6.07 -11.81 -15.20
CA LEU A 241 -6.12 -12.51 -13.90
C LEU A 241 -4.90 -13.39 -13.63
N THR A 242 -4.06 -13.63 -14.64
CA THR A 242 -2.85 -14.45 -14.53
C THR A 242 -1.59 -13.62 -14.71
N PHE A 243 -0.51 -14.10 -14.11
CA PHE A 243 0.78 -13.40 -14.04
C PHE A 243 1.87 -14.29 -14.62
N GLU A 244 2.74 -13.71 -15.43
CA GLU A 244 3.87 -14.43 -16.02
C GLU A 244 5.07 -14.38 -15.06
N LEU A 245 5.76 -15.51 -14.98
CA LEU A 245 7.06 -15.56 -14.29
C LEU A 245 8.03 -14.67 -15.04
N ASN A 246 8.76 -13.84 -14.29
CA ASN A 246 9.81 -13.04 -14.90
C ASN A 246 10.92 -13.99 -15.42
N PRO A 247 11.22 -14.01 -16.73
CA PRO A 247 12.22 -14.92 -17.29
C PRO A 247 13.63 -14.65 -16.75
N ASP A 248 13.88 -13.43 -16.26
CA ASP A 248 15.14 -12.99 -15.67
C ASP A 248 15.18 -13.21 -14.14
N PHE A 249 14.15 -13.85 -13.58
CA PHE A 249 14.08 -14.12 -12.15
C PHE A 249 15.21 -15.06 -11.72
N ASN A 250 16.10 -14.55 -10.88
CA ASN A 250 17.12 -15.35 -10.21
C ASN A 250 16.71 -15.63 -8.75
N PRO A 251 16.38 -16.89 -8.39
CA PRO A 251 15.98 -17.25 -7.03
C PRO A 251 17.03 -16.91 -5.96
N LYS A 252 18.31 -16.82 -6.32
CA LYS A 252 19.40 -16.46 -5.41
C LYS A 252 19.46 -14.97 -5.09
N LEU A 253 18.82 -14.13 -5.90
CA LEU A 253 18.76 -12.66 -5.77
C LEU A 253 17.41 -12.15 -5.27
N ALA A 254 16.45 -13.06 -5.09
CA ALA A 254 15.13 -12.91 -4.51
C ALA A 254 14.95 -11.78 -3.46
N ASN A 255 15.86 -11.62 -2.50
CA ASN A 255 15.79 -10.61 -1.43
C ASN A 255 16.86 -9.50 -1.55
N LYS A 256 17.63 -9.47 -2.64
CA LYS A 256 18.82 -8.63 -2.83
C LYS A 256 18.67 -7.60 -3.96
N LEU A 257 17.48 -7.51 -4.56
CA LEU A 257 17.22 -6.64 -5.71
C LEU A 257 16.47 -5.40 -5.24
N LYS A 258 16.88 -4.24 -5.79
CA LYS A 258 16.23 -2.93 -5.56
C LYS A 258 14.78 -2.88 -6.04
N GLU A 259 14.43 -3.75 -6.99
CA GLU A 259 13.08 -3.92 -7.53
C GLU A 259 12.76 -5.44 -7.56
N PRO A 260 11.52 -5.88 -7.27
CA PRO A 260 11.21 -7.30 -7.15
C PRO A 260 11.12 -7.93 -8.54
N ASN A 261 12.25 -8.39 -9.06
CA ASN A 261 12.40 -9.06 -10.36
C ASN A 261 11.79 -10.48 -10.38
N ARG A 262 10.67 -10.72 -9.68
CA ARG A 262 10.08 -12.06 -9.46
C ARG A 262 8.89 -12.37 -10.35
N LEU A 263 8.05 -11.37 -10.63
CA LEU A 263 6.86 -11.50 -11.48
C LEU A 263 6.77 -10.25 -12.35
N LYS A 264 6.60 -10.41 -13.67
CA LYS A 264 6.36 -9.31 -14.61
C LYS A 264 4.87 -9.27 -14.93
N TYR A 265 4.28 -8.08 -14.85
CA TYR A 265 2.95 -7.83 -15.41
C TYR A 265 3.08 -6.95 -16.64
N LEU A 266 2.98 -7.52 -17.85
CA LEU A 266 3.13 -6.76 -19.10
C LEU A 266 4.40 -5.88 -19.15
N GLY A 267 5.50 -6.32 -18.52
CA GLY A 267 6.75 -5.55 -18.42
C GLY A 267 6.85 -4.61 -17.21
N ILE A 268 5.89 -4.63 -16.28
CA ILE A 268 5.89 -3.87 -15.04
C ILE A 268 6.31 -4.78 -13.88
N ASP A 269 7.35 -4.38 -13.13
CA ASP A 269 7.80 -5.08 -11.92
C ASP A 269 6.81 -4.87 -10.76
N VAL A 270 6.32 -5.97 -10.20
CA VAL A 270 5.34 -5.93 -9.11
C VAL A 270 5.96 -5.31 -7.85
N VAL A 271 5.32 -4.26 -7.29
CA VAL A 271 5.81 -3.39 -6.21
C VAL A 271 6.35 -4.13 -4.96
N ALA A 272 7.52 -3.70 -4.47
CA ALA A 272 8.40 -4.34 -3.48
C ALA A 272 7.94 -4.51 -2.03
N GLY A 273 6.71 -4.10 -1.69
CA GLY A 273 6.26 -4.08 -0.29
C GLY A 273 5.53 -5.34 0.21
N SER A 274 4.95 -6.13 -0.69
CA SER A 274 3.92 -7.15 -0.33
C SER A 274 4.15 -8.52 -0.95
N SER A 275 5.40 -8.78 -1.36
CA SER A 275 5.76 -9.92 -2.22
C SER A 275 5.13 -11.24 -1.80
N ASN A 276 5.10 -11.58 -0.50
CA ASN A 276 4.57 -12.86 -0.06
C ASN A 276 3.04 -12.98 -0.16
N SER A 277 2.26 -11.96 0.20
CA SER A 277 0.80 -12.04 0.15
C SER A 277 0.30 -12.06 -1.29
N ILE A 278 0.96 -11.28 -2.16
CA ILE A 278 0.67 -11.30 -3.58
C ILE A 278 1.09 -12.65 -4.19
N GLN A 279 2.32 -13.10 -3.97
CA GLN A 279 2.86 -14.32 -4.61
C GLN A 279 2.27 -15.62 -4.06
N GLN A 280 2.09 -15.72 -2.75
CA GLN A 280 1.66 -16.98 -2.11
C GLN A 280 0.16 -17.06 -1.90
N SER A 281 -0.58 -15.98 -2.17
CA SER A 281 -2.03 -15.95 -2.02
C SER A 281 -2.72 -15.37 -3.24
N MET A 282 -2.60 -14.07 -3.52
CA MET A 282 -3.35 -13.42 -4.59
C MET A 282 -3.16 -14.13 -5.94
N VAL A 283 -1.90 -14.37 -6.36
CA VAL A 283 -1.57 -15.00 -7.65
C VAL A 283 -2.12 -16.44 -7.77
N PRO A 284 -1.90 -17.36 -6.79
CA PRO A 284 -2.53 -18.68 -6.82
C PRO A 284 -4.06 -18.64 -6.84
N LEU A 285 -4.67 -17.71 -6.10
CA LEU A 285 -6.14 -17.58 -6.04
C LEU A 285 -6.69 -17.06 -7.37
N THR A 286 -6.07 -16.05 -7.97
CA THR A 286 -6.50 -15.53 -9.28
C THR A 286 -6.28 -16.54 -10.39
N ALA A 287 -5.23 -17.37 -10.32
CA ALA A 287 -5.03 -18.48 -11.26
C ALA A 287 -6.15 -19.53 -11.17
N LYS A 288 -6.63 -19.86 -9.97
CA LYS A 288 -7.80 -20.73 -9.78
C LYS A 288 -9.07 -20.10 -10.36
N ILE A 289 -9.31 -18.83 -10.08
CA ILE A 289 -10.43 -18.08 -10.64
C ILE A 289 -10.38 -18.06 -12.17
N HIS A 290 -9.22 -17.78 -12.75
CA HIS A 290 -9.02 -17.82 -14.20
C HIS A 290 -9.32 -19.19 -14.79
N ALA A 291 -8.89 -20.28 -14.13
CA ALA A 291 -9.22 -21.64 -14.57
C ALA A 291 -10.73 -21.89 -14.52
N LYS A 292 -11.42 -21.42 -13.47
CA LYS A 292 -12.88 -21.54 -13.32
C LYS A 292 -13.64 -20.80 -14.41
N ILE A 293 -13.24 -19.56 -14.69
CA ILE A 293 -13.79 -18.73 -15.77
C ILE A 293 -13.75 -19.49 -17.11
N ASN A 294 -12.61 -20.10 -17.42
CA ASN A 294 -12.40 -20.79 -18.70
C ASN A 294 -13.01 -22.21 -18.77
N ALA A 295 -13.47 -22.76 -17.65
CA ALA A 295 -13.99 -24.13 -17.58
C ALA A 295 -15.52 -24.16 -17.50
N GLU A 296 -16.09 -23.58 -16.44
CA GLU A 296 -17.53 -23.69 -16.13
C GLU A 296 -18.26 -22.34 -16.03
N GLY A 297 -17.52 -21.22 -16.05
CA GLY A 297 -18.07 -19.89 -15.83
C GLY A 297 -18.50 -19.66 -14.38
N SER A 298 -19.39 -18.70 -14.15
CA SER A 298 -19.94 -18.43 -12.82
C SER A 298 -21.36 -18.94 -12.67
N LYS A 299 -21.66 -19.41 -11.45
CA LYS A 299 -23.03 -19.67 -10.98
C LYS A 299 -23.49 -18.63 -9.96
N GLN A 300 -22.78 -17.52 -9.88
CA GLN A 300 -23.00 -16.48 -8.89
C GLN A 300 -23.00 -15.12 -9.57
N ARG A 301 -24.01 -14.32 -9.23
CA ARG A 301 -24.15 -12.96 -9.70
C ARG A 301 -23.84 -12.00 -8.57
N PHE A 302 -22.93 -11.07 -8.82
CA PHE A 302 -22.55 -10.02 -7.87
C PHE A 302 -23.31 -8.73 -8.16
N TYR A 303 -23.68 -8.06 -7.07
CA TYR A 303 -24.25 -6.72 -7.08
C TYR A 303 -23.59 -5.91 -5.97
N GLN A 304 -23.10 -4.72 -6.30
CA GLN A 304 -22.65 -3.70 -5.34
C GLN A 304 -23.42 -2.41 -5.61
N GLN A 305 -23.85 -1.73 -4.55
CA GLN A 305 -24.18 -0.31 -4.59
C GLN A 305 -23.34 0.39 -3.54
N ALA A 306 -22.68 1.50 -3.90
CA ALA A 306 -21.98 2.34 -2.95
C ALA A 306 -22.31 3.82 -3.12
N GLU A 307 -22.56 4.51 -2.01
CA GLU A 307 -22.94 5.92 -1.99
C GLU A 307 -22.26 6.68 -0.86
N LYS A 308 -21.87 7.92 -1.17
CA LYS A 308 -21.41 8.87 -0.16
C LYS A 308 -22.57 9.29 0.72
N LEU A 309 -22.43 9.13 2.04
CA LEU A 309 -23.43 9.58 2.99
C LEU A 309 -23.39 11.10 3.09
N MET A 310 -24.47 11.76 2.68
CA MET A 310 -24.59 13.22 2.71
C MET A 310 -25.23 13.70 4.00
N ASP A 311 -24.84 14.88 4.47
CA ASP A 311 -25.56 15.58 5.53
C ASP A 311 -26.84 16.27 5.01
N ALA A 312 -27.60 16.88 5.92
CA ALA A 312 -28.82 17.60 5.58
C ALA A 312 -28.62 18.79 4.59
N LYS A 313 -27.37 19.22 4.38
CA LYS A 313 -26.99 20.29 3.44
C LYS A 313 -26.45 19.74 2.12
N GLY A 314 -26.53 18.41 1.89
CA GLY A 314 -26.06 17.75 0.68
C GLY A 314 -24.54 17.57 0.60
N ASN A 315 -23.81 17.80 1.69
CA ASN A 315 -22.36 17.69 1.72
C ASN A 315 -21.94 16.33 2.27
N TRP A 316 -20.95 15.69 1.64
CA TRP A 316 -20.41 14.42 2.12
C TRP A 316 -19.97 14.49 3.59
N THR A 317 -20.34 13.48 4.37
CA THR A 317 -19.99 13.35 5.79
C THR A 317 -18.56 12.84 6.01
N GLY A 318 -17.93 12.32 4.95
CA GLY A 318 -16.69 11.56 5.02
C GLY A 318 -16.88 10.08 5.30
N VAL A 319 -18.10 9.57 5.14
CA VAL A 319 -18.44 8.13 5.21
C VAL A 319 -19.11 7.71 3.91
N THR A 320 -18.69 6.57 3.37
CA THR A 320 -19.28 5.94 2.18
C THR A 320 -19.94 4.64 2.61
N ALA A 321 -21.25 4.52 2.38
CA ALA A 321 -21.97 3.27 2.60
C ALA A 321 -21.84 2.38 1.37
N MET A 322 -21.68 1.08 1.59
CA MET A 322 -21.60 0.10 0.52
C MET A 322 -22.37 -1.15 0.92
N LEU A 323 -23.19 -1.66 0.00
CA LEU A 323 -23.85 -2.95 0.11
C LEU A 323 -23.39 -3.83 -1.05
N ARG A 324 -22.98 -5.05 -0.73
CA ARG A 324 -22.66 -6.11 -1.68
C ARG A 324 -23.57 -7.30 -1.45
N ILE A 325 -24.14 -7.84 -2.52
CA ILE A 325 -24.97 -9.04 -2.51
C ILE A 325 -24.45 -9.99 -3.59
N VAL A 326 -24.31 -11.25 -3.24
CA VAL A 326 -24.03 -12.34 -4.18
C VAL A 326 -25.23 -13.26 -4.17
N VAL A 327 -25.75 -13.55 -5.36
CA VAL A 327 -26.89 -14.44 -5.57
C VAL A 327 -26.42 -15.66 -6.36
N ASP A 328 -26.84 -16.85 -5.96
CA ASP A 328 -26.71 -18.04 -6.78
C ASP A 328 -27.70 -17.98 -7.96
N THR A 329 -27.20 -18.15 -9.18
CA THR A 329 -27.98 -17.93 -10.41
C THR A 329 -29.02 -19.02 -10.66
N ASP A 330 -28.81 -20.22 -10.12
CA ASP A 330 -29.68 -21.38 -10.32
C ASP A 330 -30.85 -21.34 -9.33
N THR A 331 -30.52 -21.13 -8.05
CA THR A 331 -31.48 -21.15 -6.95
C THR A 331 -32.12 -19.79 -6.66
N LYS A 332 -31.52 -18.70 -7.15
CA LYS A 332 -31.91 -17.31 -6.85
C LYS A 332 -31.79 -16.93 -5.37
N GLN A 333 -31.05 -17.73 -4.60
CA GLN A 333 -30.81 -17.51 -3.19
C GLN A 333 -29.65 -16.52 -3.00
N ILE A 334 -29.80 -15.58 -2.06
CA ILE A 334 -28.68 -14.75 -1.61
C ILE A 334 -27.70 -15.65 -0.87
N VAL A 335 -26.49 -15.82 -1.40
CA VAL A 335 -25.45 -16.66 -0.80
C VAL A 335 -24.43 -15.86 -0.01
N LYS A 336 -24.38 -14.53 -0.19
CA LYS A 336 -23.55 -13.63 0.61
C LYS A 336 -24.13 -12.23 0.57
N ALA A 337 -24.14 -11.57 1.72
CA ALA A 337 -24.43 -10.16 1.83
C ALA A 337 -23.41 -9.50 2.74
N HIS A 338 -22.96 -8.30 2.37
CA HIS A 338 -22.02 -7.55 3.17
C HIS A 338 -22.33 -6.06 3.05
N TYR A 339 -22.69 -5.45 4.17
CA TYR A 339 -22.90 -4.03 4.29
C TYR A 339 -21.76 -3.42 5.11
N ASP A 340 -21.24 -2.27 4.70
CA ASP A 340 -20.23 -1.56 5.45
C ASP A 340 -20.36 -0.05 5.29
N GLU A 341 -19.77 0.68 6.23
CA GLU A 341 -19.59 2.12 6.18
C GLU A 341 -18.10 2.44 6.31
N ILE A 342 -17.55 2.97 5.22
CA ILE A 342 -16.11 3.13 5.03
C ILE A 342 -15.77 4.61 5.23
N PHE A 343 -14.82 4.89 6.12
CA PHE A 343 -14.38 6.25 6.40
C PHE A 343 -13.48 6.76 5.28
N ALA A 344 -13.51 8.07 5.04
CA ALA A 344 -12.74 8.73 3.99
C ALA A 344 -11.24 8.47 4.08
N ASP A 345 -10.55 8.63 2.94
CA ASP A 345 -9.11 8.46 2.86
C ASP A 345 -8.31 9.53 3.61
N ASP A 346 -8.91 10.70 3.77
CA ASP A 346 -8.31 11.84 4.46
C ASP A 346 -9.16 12.22 5.69
N LYS A 347 -8.49 12.37 6.84
CA LYS A 347 -9.10 12.83 8.09
C LYS A 347 -9.82 14.17 7.93
N ALA A 348 -9.35 15.05 7.04
CA ALA A 348 -9.95 16.36 6.78
C ALA A 348 -11.32 16.26 6.12
N GLN A 349 -11.59 15.17 5.40
CA GLN A 349 -12.89 14.94 4.73
C GLN A 349 -13.95 14.38 5.68
N ILE A 350 -13.54 13.86 6.85
CA ILE A 350 -14.45 13.33 7.87
C ILE A 350 -14.96 14.49 8.73
N LYS A 351 -16.27 14.72 8.71
CA LYS A 351 -16.89 15.83 9.45
C LYS A 351 -16.92 15.63 10.94
N ASP A 352 -17.31 14.44 11.38
CA ASP A 352 -17.36 14.12 12.80
C ASP A 352 -15.93 14.00 13.34
N ALA A 353 -15.56 14.95 14.19
CA ALA A 353 -14.23 15.00 14.80
C ALA A 353 -13.88 13.72 15.56
N SER A 354 -14.86 13.05 16.17
CA SER A 354 -14.65 11.80 16.91
C SER A 354 -14.32 10.61 15.98
N GLN A 355 -14.73 10.70 14.71
CA GLN A 355 -14.55 9.65 13.71
C GLN A 355 -13.28 9.82 12.87
N LYS A 356 -12.65 11.00 12.89
CA LYS A 356 -11.41 11.28 12.12
C LYS A 356 -10.30 10.26 12.34
N LYS A 357 -10.22 9.66 13.53
CA LYS A 357 -9.24 8.63 13.87
C LYS A 357 -9.39 7.32 13.07
N PHE A 358 -10.57 7.09 12.47
CA PHE A 358 -10.88 5.91 11.67
C PHE A 358 -10.70 6.11 10.17
N TYR A 359 -10.10 7.23 9.73
CA TYR A 359 -9.78 7.42 8.30
C TYR A 359 -9.08 6.18 7.71
N ARG A 360 -9.44 5.84 6.47
CA ARG A 360 -9.02 4.61 5.76
C ARG A 360 -9.26 3.30 6.53
N GLN A 361 -10.31 3.28 7.32
CA GLN A 361 -10.83 2.09 7.96
C GLN A 361 -12.32 1.97 7.63
N SER A 362 -12.92 0.86 8.00
CA SER A 362 -14.36 0.70 7.93
C SER A 362 -14.94 0.38 9.30
N LYS A 363 -16.24 0.62 9.48
CA LYS A 363 -16.92 0.24 10.72
C LYS A 363 -16.87 -1.26 10.97
N TYR A 364 -16.94 -2.06 9.91
CA TYR A 364 -16.90 -3.53 10.03
C TYR A 364 -15.50 -4.06 10.36
N GLU A 365 -14.44 -3.58 9.70
CA GLU A 365 -13.09 -4.13 9.87
C GLU A 365 -12.27 -3.47 11.00
N SER A 366 -12.62 -2.25 11.42
CA SER A 366 -11.94 -1.56 12.52
C SER A 366 -12.22 -2.26 13.85
N ILE A 367 -11.16 -2.64 14.56
CA ILE A 367 -11.24 -3.29 15.87
C ILE A 367 -11.60 -2.27 16.96
N ASN A 368 -11.26 -1.00 16.76
CA ASN A 368 -11.50 0.06 17.73
C ASN A 368 -12.77 0.87 17.43
N TYR A 369 -13.49 0.56 16.33
CA TYR A 369 -14.77 1.20 16.07
C TYR A 369 -15.79 0.73 17.09
N VAL A 370 -16.50 1.70 17.68
CA VAL A 370 -17.55 1.44 18.66
C VAL A 370 -18.85 1.99 18.11
N GLU A 371 -19.74 1.07 17.74
CA GLU A 371 -21.07 1.41 17.26
C GLU A 371 -21.92 1.97 18.42
N PRO A 372 -22.56 3.15 18.25
CA PRO A 372 -23.39 3.76 19.27
C PRO A 372 -24.50 2.87 19.84
N ALA A 373 -25.01 1.90 19.09
CA ALA A 373 -25.98 0.91 19.58
C ALA A 373 -25.45 -0.02 20.70
N ARG A 374 -24.16 0.06 21.04
CA ARG A 374 -23.44 -0.75 22.04
C ARG A 374 -23.33 -2.23 21.68
N ILE A 375 -23.38 -2.56 20.40
CA ILE A 375 -23.10 -3.88 19.85
C ILE A 375 -21.95 -3.76 18.83
N GLY A 376 -21.22 -4.83 18.53
CA GLY A 376 -20.23 -4.79 17.46
C GLY A 376 -20.91 -4.53 16.11
N PHE A 377 -20.38 -3.59 15.33
CA PHE A 377 -20.92 -3.32 13.98
C PHE A 377 -20.80 -4.58 13.11
N ASN A 378 -19.66 -5.27 13.16
CA ASN A 378 -19.46 -6.55 12.49
C ASN A 378 -20.52 -7.59 12.87
N VAL A 379 -20.92 -7.65 14.15
CA VAL A 379 -21.96 -8.59 14.63
C VAL A 379 -23.31 -8.30 13.98
N MET A 380 -23.67 -7.03 13.80
CA MET A 380 -24.90 -6.66 13.10
C MET A 380 -24.87 -7.15 11.65
N ILE A 381 -23.75 -6.99 10.96
CA ILE A 381 -23.62 -7.32 9.53
C ILE A 381 -23.48 -8.83 9.32
N ASP A 382 -22.80 -9.54 10.23
CA ASP A 382 -22.76 -11.01 10.25
C ASP A 382 -24.16 -11.60 10.45
N GLY A 383 -24.96 -10.95 11.30
CA GLY A 383 -26.39 -11.24 11.48
C GLY A 383 -27.18 -11.04 10.19
N LEU A 384 -27.00 -9.90 9.51
CA LEU A 384 -27.62 -9.62 8.21
C LEU A 384 -27.25 -10.68 7.16
N ASN A 385 -25.97 -11.00 7.03
CA ASN A 385 -25.50 -12.02 6.09
C ASN A 385 -26.18 -13.37 6.36
N SER A 386 -26.23 -13.78 7.64
CA SER A 386 -26.85 -15.04 8.04
C SER A 386 -28.36 -15.04 7.77
N HIS A 387 -29.05 -13.95 8.09
CA HIS A 387 -30.49 -13.77 7.84
C HIS A 387 -30.83 -13.94 6.35
N LEU A 388 -30.08 -13.27 5.46
CA LEU A 388 -30.32 -13.34 4.03
C LEU A 388 -29.96 -14.71 3.43
N GLN A 389 -28.87 -15.34 3.90
CA GLN A 389 -28.53 -16.71 3.52
C GLN A 389 -29.63 -17.71 3.90
N GLN A 390 -30.37 -17.46 4.98
CA GLN A 390 -31.49 -18.29 5.43
C GLN A 390 -32.82 -17.96 4.71
N GLY A 391 -32.80 -17.10 3.70
CA GLY A 391 -33.99 -16.70 2.93
C GLY A 391 -34.81 -15.59 3.60
N GLY A 392 -34.24 -14.88 4.57
CA GLY A 392 -34.81 -13.69 5.16
C GLY A 392 -35.00 -12.54 4.16
N SER A 393 -35.83 -11.55 4.52
CA SER A 393 -36.13 -10.41 3.66
C SER A 393 -34.98 -9.40 3.66
N LEU A 394 -34.86 -8.64 2.56
CA LEU A 394 -33.93 -7.50 2.51
C LEU A 394 -34.44 -6.32 3.34
N PHE A 395 -35.74 -6.29 3.63
CA PHE A 395 -36.43 -5.13 4.22
C PHE A 395 -37.02 -5.41 5.59
N ILE A 396 -37.40 -6.65 5.88
CA ILE A 396 -37.90 -7.05 7.20
C ILE A 396 -36.70 -7.53 8.00
N ILE A 397 -36.17 -6.65 8.85
CA ILE A 397 -34.93 -6.87 9.61
C ILE A 397 -35.17 -6.88 11.13
N ASP A 398 -36.40 -6.99 11.58
CA ASP A 398 -36.74 -6.88 13.02
C ASP A 398 -36.06 -7.94 13.90
N ASP A 399 -35.64 -9.07 13.31
CA ASP A 399 -34.89 -10.12 13.97
C ASP A 399 -33.39 -9.80 14.11
N LEU A 400 -32.89 -8.78 13.40
CA LEU A 400 -31.51 -8.34 13.48
C LEU A 400 -31.27 -7.44 14.71
N PRO A 401 -30.05 -7.44 15.27
CA PRO A 401 -29.73 -6.56 16.38
C PRO A 401 -29.82 -5.07 16.03
N ALA A 402 -30.14 -4.25 17.03
CA ALA A 402 -30.16 -2.79 16.93
C ALA A 402 -31.09 -2.22 15.83
N THR A 403 -32.19 -2.91 15.51
CA THR A 403 -33.23 -2.43 14.58
C THR A 403 -34.35 -1.63 15.25
N GLY A 404 -34.48 -1.74 16.57
CA GLY A 404 -35.37 -0.92 17.42
C GLY A 404 -34.66 -0.36 18.66
N ASP A 405 -35.40 0.42 19.45
CA ASP A 405 -34.93 0.91 20.75
C ASP A 405 -35.40 -0.03 21.87
N THR A 406 -34.44 -0.60 22.59
CA THR A 406 -34.75 -1.54 23.70
C THR A 406 -34.51 -0.91 25.06
N GLY A 407 -33.62 0.09 25.16
CA GLY A 407 -33.20 0.71 26.42
C GLY A 407 -32.47 -0.22 27.40
N SER A 408 -32.47 -1.54 27.16
CA SER A 408 -31.99 -2.57 28.07
C SER A 408 -30.97 -3.48 27.39
N TYR A 409 -29.70 -3.18 27.63
CA TYR A 409 -28.59 -4.01 27.14
C TYR A 409 -28.65 -5.45 27.66
N ALA A 410 -29.08 -5.62 28.92
CA ALA A 410 -29.12 -6.93 29.56
C ALA A 410 -30.12 -7.89 28.89
N ALA A 411 -31.19 -7.36 28.30
CA ALA A 411 -32.22 -8.17 27.66
C ALA A 411 -31.88 -8.54 26.21
N THR A 412 -31.29 -7.59 25.45
CA THR A 412 -31.18 -7.74 23.99
C THR A 412 -29.76 -7.64 23.45
N GLY A 413 -28.76 -7.32 24.28
CA GLY A 413 -27.37 -7.14 23.85
C GLY A 413 -27.11 -5.86 23.05
N PHE A 414 -28.07 -4.93 23.00
CA PHE A 414 -27.93 -3.57 22.46
C PHE A 414 -28.87 -2.62 23.22
N THR A 415 -28.68 -1.31 23.09
CA THR A 415 -29.49 -0.33 23.85
C THR A 415 -30.40 0.54 23.00
N LYS A 416 -30.02 0.78 21.75
CA LYS A 416 -30.73 1.67 20.84
C LYS A 416 -30.59 1.20 19.41
N ARG A 417 -31.43 1.74 18.55
CA ARG A 417 -31.37 1.53 17.11
C ARG A 417 -30.07 2.09 16.53
N SER A 418 -29.49 1.40 15.55
CA SER A 418 -28.41 1.94 14.74
C SER A 418 -28.94 2.61 13.47
N ASN A 419 -28.49 3.84 13.21
CA ASN A 419 -28.86 4.58 11.99
C ASN A 419 -28.27 3.96 10.72
N SER A 420 -27.28 3.07 10.84
CA SER A 420 -26.71 2.37 9.70
C SER A 420 -27.72 1.45 9.00
N TRP A 421 -28.77 1.02 9.70
CA TRP A 421 -29.87 0.28 9.07
C TRP A 421 -30.65 1.13 8.06
N ASP A 422 -30.81 2.45 8.29
CA ASP A 422 -31.46 3.33 7.32
C ASP A 422 -30.64 3.45 6.03
N ASN A 423 -29.33 3.54 6.18
CA ASN A 423 -28.40 3.60 5.05
C ASN A 423 -28.40 2.27 4.28
N TYR A 424 -28.35 1.15 5.00
CA TYR A 424 -28.50 -0.19 4.41
C TYR A 424 -29.80 -0.31 3.61
N LEU A 425 -30.95 0.04 4.19
CA LEU A 425 -32.26 -0.10 3.54
C LEU A 425 -32.36 0.70 2.23
N LYS A 426 -31.72 1.88 2.16
CA LYS A 426 -31.63 2.66 0.91
C LYS A 426 -30.88 1.91 -0.17
N LEU A 427 -29.69 1.37 0.14
CA LEU A 427 -28.89 0.61 -0.83
C LEU A 427 -29.57 -0.72 -1.19
N ALA A 428 -30.25 -1.34 -0.22
CA ALA A 428 -31.00 -2.57 -0.42
C ALA A 428 -32.17 -2.37 -1.39
N ASP A 429 -32.86 -1.22 -1.35
CA ASP A 429 -33.92 -0.91 -2.33
C ASP A 429 -33.37 -0.78 -3.76
N VAL A 430 -32.22 -0.12 -3.93
CA VAL A 430 -31.54 0.00 -5.23
C VAL A 430 -31.15 -1.38 -5.76
N LEU A 431 -30.43 -2.17 -4.97
CA LEU A 431 -30.00 -3.49 -5.39
C LEU A 431 -31.18 -4.44 -5.61
N TYR A 432 -32.22 -4.37 -4.78
CA TYR A 432 -33.41 -5.19 -4.97
C TYR A 432 -34.08 -4.91 -6.33
N LYS A 433 -34.22 -3.64 -6.73
CA LYS A 433 -34.78 -3.28 -8.04
C LYS A 433 -33.95 -3.85 -9.18
N GLU A 434 -32.63 -3.69 -9.12
CA GLU A 434 -31.70 -4.24 -10.13
C GLU A 434 -31.76 -5.77 -10.21
N MET A 435 -31.66 -6.45 -9.07
CA MET A 435 -31.70 -7.91 -9.03
C MET A 435 -33.07 -8.46 -9.47
N ARG A 436 -34.19 -7.77 -9.18
CA ARG A 436 -35.52 -8.13 -9.67
C ARG A 436 -35.65 -7.94 -11.18
N GLN A 437 -35.12 -6.85 -11.72
CA GLN A 437 -35.07 -6.60 -13.15
C GLN A 437 -34.26 -7.70 -13.88
N ASP A 438 -33.14 -8.12 -13.29
CA ASP A 438 -32.30 -9.19 -13.83
C ASP A 438 -32.88 -10.60 -13.58
N GLY A 439 -34.00 -10.71 -12.84
CA GLY A 439 -34.66 -11.99 -12.53
C GLY A 439 -33.89 -12.89 -11.55
N MET A 440 -32.95 -12.32 -10.79
CA MET A 440 -32.00 -13.03 -9.91
C MET A 440 -32.52 -13.29 -8.49
N ILE A 441 -33.67 -12.75 -8.12
CA ILE A 441 -34.21 -12.81 -6.75
C ILE A 441 -35.73 -12.94 -6.80
N LEU A 442 -36.30 -13.67 -5.85
CA LEU A 442 -37.73 -13.75 -5.63
C LEU A 442 -38.28 -12.47 -4.99
N GLU A 443 -39.60 -12.31 -4.97
CA GLU A 443 -40.19 -11.13 -4.36
C GLU A 443 -39.97 -11.13 -2.84
N HIS A 444 -39.38 -10.04 -2.31
CA HIS A 444 -39.22 -9.83 -0.87
C HIS A 444 -40.33 -8.91 -0.37
N LYS A 445 -40.99 -9.31 0.72
CA LYS A 445 -41.97 -8.46 1.40
C LYS A 445 -41.29 -7.22 1.96
N LYS A 446 -41.91 -6.06 1.76
CA LYS A 446 -41.60 -4.80 2.44
C LYS A 446 -42.60 -4.62 3.60
N GLN A 447 -42.14 -4.03 4.70
CA GLN A 447 -43.04 -3.66 5.80
C GLN A 447 -44.03 -2.59 5.36
#